data_AF-A0AAW3YZT0-F1
#
_entry.id   AF-A0AAW3YZT0-F1
#
_cell.length_a   1.000
_cell.length_b   1.000
_cell.length_c   1.000
_cell.angle_alpha   90.00
_cell.angle_beta   90.00
_cell.angle_gamma   90.00
#
_symmetry.space_group_name_H-M   'P 1'
#
loop_
_entity.id
_entity.type
_entity.pdbx_description
1 polymer ?
#
loop_
_entity_poly.entity_id
_entity_poly.type
_entity_poly.pdbx_seq_one_letter_code
_entity_poly.pdbx_strand_id
1 'polypeptide(L)'
;MLWRCLSDIRNIQTQTFIGKAFNKSCYHEAELLYNVVMSITKEEMTSNDIYFLNNQARFYLENADKRKCTNYFSHKDDIKKLFSIVPDHLKETLEWNGPE
;
A
#
# COMPACT_ATOMS: atom_id res chain seq x y z
N MET A 1 -3.84 -6.60 -2.26
CA MET A 1 -2.64 -5.74 -2.38
C MET A 1 -1.38 -6.47 -2.88
N LEU A 2 -0.77 -7.38 -2.09
CA LEU A 2 0.57 -7.95 -2.37
C LEU A 2 0.80 -8.44 -3.80
N TRP A 3 -0.04 -9.35 -4.30
CA TRP A 3 0.07 -9.87 -5.67
C TRP A 3 0.04 -8.78 -6.74
N ARG A 4 -0.82 -7.75 -6.58
CA ARG A 4 -0.96 -6.65 -7.53
C ARG A 4 0.30 -5.79 -7.56
N CYS A 5 0.81 -5.43 -6.39
CA CYS A 5 2.06 -4.69 -6.24
C CYS A 5 3.23 -5.43 -6.89
N LEU A 6 3.42 -6.71 -6.55
CA LEU A 6 4.51 -7.53 -7.09
C LEU A 6 4.39 -7.73 -8.60
N SER A 7 3.17 -7.92 -9.11
CA SER A 7 2.92 -8.07 -10.55
C SER A 7 3.22 -6.78 -11.31
N ASP A 8 2.82 -5.62 -10.78
CA ASP A 8 3.09 -4.32 -11.41
C ASP A 8 4.58 -3.98 -11.39
N ILE A 9 5.24 -4.15 -10.25
CA ILE A 9 6.69 -3.99 -10.10
C ILE A 9 7.41 -4.88 -11.12
N ARG A 10 7.09 -6.17 -11.18
CA ARG A 10 7.71 -7.10 -12.14
C ARG A 10 7.49 -6.64 -13.57
N ASN A 11 6.26 -6.27 -13.93
CA ASN A 11 5.92 -5.80 -15.27
C ASN A 11 6.76 -4.58 -15.66
N ILE A 12 6.86 -3.57 -14.78
CA ILE A 12 7.65 -2.36 -15.04
C ILE A 12 9.15 -2.68 -15.14
N GLN A 13 9.66 -3.55 -14.27
CA GLN A 13 11.07 -3.93 -14.30
C GLN A 13 11.46 -4.67 -15.59
N THR A 14 10.52 -5.33 -16.27
CA THR A 14 10.75 -5.94 -17.60
C THR A 14 10.73 -4.97 -18.78
N GLN A 15 10.40 -3.70 -18.57
CA GLN A 15 10.40 -2.69 -19.64
C GLN A 15 11.80 -2.16 -19.96
N THR A 16 11.89 -1.39 -21.06
CA THR A 16 13.12 -0.68 -21.45
C THR A 16 13.53 0.34 -20.39
N PHE A 17 14.79 0.77 -20.42
CA PHE A 17 15.33 1.76 -19.47
C PHE A 17 14.52 3.07 -19.46
N ILE A 18 14.03 3.50 -20.63
CA ILE A 18 13.18 4.69 -20.78
C ILE A 18 11.84 4.48 -20.04
N GLY A 19 11.18 3.35 -20.28
CA GLY A 19 9.91 3.02 -19.62
C GLY A 19 10.03 3.02 -18.09
N LYS A 20 11.13 2.51 -17.57
CA LYS A 20 11.43 2.52 -16.13
C LYS A 20 11.69 3.90 -15.56
N ALA A 21 12.45 4.75 -16.27
CA ALA A 21 12.81 6.08 -15.79
C ALA A 21 11.60 7.03 -15.63
N PHE A 22 10.58 6.88 -16.49
CA PHE A 22 9.39 7.73 -16.45
C PHE A 22 8.24 7.15 -15.63
N ASN A 23 8.31 5.86 -15.26
CA ASN A 23 7.25 5.21 -14.51
C ASN A 23 7.49 5.24 -12.99
N LYS A 24 6.84 6.20 -12.31
CA LYS A 24 6.87 6.31 -10.85
C LYS A 24 5.92 5.33 -10.13
N SER A 25 5.04 4.59 -10.82
CA SER A 25 4.13 3.66 -10.13
C SER A 25 4.90 2.56 -9.39
N CYS A 26 5.99 2.06 -9.98
CA CYS A 26 6.85 1.06 -9.34
C CYS A 26 7.39 1.52 -7.97
N TYR A 27 7.70 2.81 -7.81
CA TYR A 27 8.14 3.36 -6.53
C TYR A 27 7.00 3.33 -5.50
N HIS A 28 5.79 3.77 -5.88
CA HIS A 28 4.64 3.75 -4.98
C HIS A 28 4.23 2.31 -4.59
N GLU A 29 4.27 1.36 -5.53
CA GLU A 29 3.98 -0.05 -5.25
C GLU A 29 5.02 -0.66 -4.30
N ALA A 30 6.30 -0.31 -4.44
CA ALA A 30 7.37 -0.78 -3.56
C ALA A 30 7.27 -0.17 -2.16
N GLU A 31 7.03 1.14 -2.07
CA GLU A 31 6.86 1.86 -0.80
C GLU A 31 5.67 1.30 0.00
N LEU A 32 4.57 1.00 -0.68
CA LEU A 32 3.39 0.40 -0.07
C LEU A 32 3.69 -0.99 0.50
N LEU A 33 4.55 -1.79 -0.13
CA LEU A 33 4.90 -3.13 0.37
C LEU A 33 5.99 -3.16 1.44
N TYR A 34 6.73 -2.07 1.63
CA TYR A 34 8.01 -2.10 2.33
C TYR A 34 7.93 -2.74 3.73
N ASN A 35 6.87 -2.48 4.51
CA ASN A 35 6.72 -3.09 5.85
C ASN A 35 5.77 -4.29 5.90
N VAL A 36 5.08 -4.62 4.81
CA VAL A 36 4.12 -5.73 4.79
C VAL A 36 4.81 -7.06 5.12
N VAL A 37 6.08 -7.22 4.73
CA VAL A 37 6.89 -8.41 5.04
C VAL A 37 7.09 -8.63 6.54
N MET A 38 7.00 -7.58 7.37
CA MET A 38 7.20 -7.68 8.81
C MET A 38 5.95 -8.20 9.53
N SER A 39 4.76 -7.99 8.97
CA SER A 39 3.49 -8.40 9.59
C SER A 39 2.82 -9.59 8.91
N ILE A 40 3.17 -9.95 7.67
CA ILE A 40 2.51 -11.03 6.92
C ILE A 40 2.58 -12.43 7.58
N THR A 41 3.53 -12.65 8.50
CA THR A 41 3.68 -13.91 9.23
C THR A 41 2.84 -13.95 10.52
N LYS A 42 2.20 -12.84 10.88
CA LYS A 42 1.36 -12.72 12.06
C LYS A 42 -0.09 -12.97 11.67
N GLU A 43 -0.78 -13.76 12.47
CA GLU A 43 -2.19 -14.06 12.26
C GLU A 43 -3.09 -12.87 12.65
N GLU A 44 -2.69 -12.15 13.70
CA GLU A 44 -3.40 -10.97 14.19
C GLU A 44 -2.73 -9.68 13.72
N MET A 45 -3.53 -8.61 13.62
CA MET A 45 -3.01 -7.26 13.40
C MET A 45 -2.15 -6.82 14.58
N THR A 46 -1.03 -6.20 14.25
CA THR A 46 -0.01 -5.73 15.18
C THR A 46 0.17 -4.22 15.06
N SER A 47 1.01 -3.64 15.92
CA SER A 47 1.45 -2.25 15.80
C SER A 47 2.12 -1.94 14.45
N ASN A 48 2.75 -2.91 13.80
CA ASN A 48 3.33 -2.74 12.46
C ASN A 48 2.26 -2.51 11.39
N ASP A 49 1.10 -3.16 11.53
CA ASP A 49 -0.03 -2.97 10.61
C ASP A 49 -0.65 -1.58 10.79
N ILE A 50 -0.74 -1.10 12.03
CA ILE A 50 -1.12 0.30 12.29
C ILE A 50 -0.11 1.27 11.69
N TYR A 51 1.19 1.02 11.86
CA TYR A 51 2.22 1.85 11.26
C TYR A 51 2.08 1.89 9.72
N PHE A 52 1.80 0.75 9.09
CA PHE A 52 1.50 0.67 7.67
C PHE A 52 0.28 1.53 7.30
N LEU A 53 -0.81 1.46 8.06
CA LEU A 53 -2.04 2.23 7.81
C LEU A 53 -1.83 3.74 7.98
N ASN A 54 -1.08 4.17 9.00
CA ASN A 54 -0.80 5.59 9.25
C ASN A 54 0.17 6.18 8.22
N ASN A 55 1.18 5.43 7.80
CA ASN A 55 2.29 5.95 7.01
C ASN A 55 2.19 5.54 5.53
N GLN A 56 2.31 4.25 5.23
CA GLN A 56 2.48 3.76 3.86
C GLN A 56 1.18 3.82 3.05
N ALA A 57 0.08 3.38 3.65
CA ALA A 57 -1.24 3.43 3.03
C ALA A 57 -1.65 4.88 2.74
N ARG A 58 -1.44 5.77 3.72
CA ARG A 58 -1.70 7.20 3.59
C ARG A 58 -0.83 7.84 2.52
N PHE A 59 0.49 7.62 2.57
CA PHE A 59 1.43 8.14 1.60
C PHE A 59 1.06 7.71 0.17
N TYR A 60 0.72 6.44 -0.03
CA TYR A 60 0.28 5.95 -1.34
C TYR A 60 -0.96 6.70 -1.83
N LEU A 61 -1.99 6.84 -1.00
CA LEU A 61 -3.24 7.49 -1.39
C LEU A 61 -3.09 8.99 -1.69
N GLU A 62 -2.20 9.67 -0.98
CA GLU A 62 -1.90 11.09 -1.16
C GLU A 62 -0.98 11.38 -2.36
N ASN A 63 -0.02 10.50 -2.65
CA ASN A 63 1.06 10.78 -3.61
C ASN A 63 0.96 10.00 -4.92
N ALA A 64 0.28 8.86 -4.96
CA ALA A 64 0.12 8.09 -6.19
C ALA A 64 -0.90 8.77 -7.13
N ASP A 65 -0.51 8.99 -8.38
CA ASP A 65 -1.43 9.50 -9.40
C ASP A 65 -2.40 8.40 -9.81
N LYS A 66 -3.66 8.52 -9.40
CA LYS A 66 -4.76 7.58 -9.72
C LYS A 66 -4.97 7.33 -11.22
N ARG A 67 -4.48 8.20 -12.10
CA ARG A 67 -4.54 8.01 -13.57
C ARG A 67 -3.37 7.19 -14.11
N LYS A 68 -2.24 7.16 -13.40
CA LYS A 68 -1.01 6.46 -13.81
C LYS A 68 -0.81 5.15 -13.07
N CYS A 69 -1.24 5.07 -11.82
CA CYS A 69 -1.13 3.88 -10.99
C CYS A 69 -2.37 3.02 -11.20
N THR A 70 -2.24 2.00 -12.05
CA THR A 70 -3.31 1.08 -12.45
C THR A 70 -4.01 0.39 -11.28
N ASN A 71 -3.30 0.15 -10.17
CA ASN A 71 -3.86 -0.50 -8.98
C ASN A 71 -4.48 0.47 -7.96
N TYR A 72 -4.45 1.79 -8.20
CA TYR A 72 -4.80 2.79 -7.18
C TYR A 72 -6.14 2.52 -6.50
N PHE A 73 -7.20 2.31 -7.28
CA PHE A 73 -8.54 2.08 -6.73
C PHE A 73 -8.65 0.74 -6.02
N SER A 74 -8.03 -0.32 -6.55
CA SER A 74 -8.00 -1.62 -5.86
C SER A 74 -7.27 -1.55 -4.52
N HIS A 75 -6.16 -0.82 -4.45
CA HIS A 75 -5.44 -0.62 -3.19
C HIS A 75 -6.22 0.27 -2.23
N LYS A 76 -6.90 1.31 -2.71
CA LYS A 76 -7.80 2.14 -1.88
C LYS A 76 -8.88 1.28 -1.21
N ASP A 77 -9.52 0.38 -1.98
CA ASP A 77 -10.55 -0.51 -1.46
C ASP A 77 -9.98 -1.52 -0.45
N ASP A 78 -8.80 -2.08 -0.74
CA ASP A 78 -8.13 -2.99 0.19
C ASP A 78 -7.72 -2.27 1.49
N ILE A 79 -7.18 -1.05 1.40
CA ILE A 79 -6.85 -0.22 2.57
C ILE A 79 -8.11 0.08 3.39
N LYS A 80 -9.22 0.44 2.75
CA LYS A 80 -10.50 0.68 3.43
C LYS A 80 -10.98 -0.56 4.20
N LYS A 81 -10.81 -1.75 3.63
CA LYS A 81 -11.10 -3.02 4.33
C LYS A 81 -10.18 -3.22 5.51
N LEU A 82 -8.87 -2.97 5.38
CA LEU A 82 -7.93 -3.07 6.49
C LEU A 82 -8.33 -2.16 7.66
N PHE A 83 -8.71 -0.90 7.39
CA PHE A 83 -9.24 0.01 8.41
C PHE A 83 -10.47 -0.55 9.13
N SER A 84 -11.38 -1.21 8.39
CA SER A 84 -12.61 -1.77 8.96
C SER A 84 -12.39 -2.97 9.89
N ILE A 85 -11.26 -3.66 9.78
CA ILE A 85 -10.94 -4.85 10.59
C ILE A 85 -9.98 -4.55 11.75
N VAL A 86 -9.49 -3.31 11.89
CA VAL A 86 -8.60 -2.92 12.98
C VAL A 86 -9.23 -3.28 14.34
N PRO A 87 -8.54 -4.06 15.21
CA PRO A 87 -9.04 -4.39 16.55
C PRO A 87 -9.24 -3.14 17.41
N ASP A 88 -10.24 -3.16 18.30
CA ASP A 88 -10.61 -1.99 19.11
C ASP A 88 -9.44 -1.42 19.92
N HIS A 89 -8.61 -2.29 20.50
CA HIS A 89 -7.44 -1.89 21.29
C HIS A 89 -6.33 -1.20 20.47
N LEU A 90 -6.38 -1.28 19.14
CA LEU A 90 -5.45 -0.59 18.23
C LEU A 90 -6.08 0.64 17.56
N LYS A 91 -7.41 0.80 17.58
CA LYS A 91 -8.10 1.91 16.90
C LYS A 91 -7.64 3.29 17.40
N GLU A 92 -7.36 3.41 18.69
CA GLU A 92 -6.88 4.66 19.31
C GLU A 92 -5.50 5.09 18.79
N THR A 93 -4.75 4.19 18.16
CA THR A 93 -3.42 4.47 17.60
C THR A 93 -3.45 4.86 16.12
N LEU A 94 -4.63 4.89 15.49
CA LEU A 94 -4.80 5.41 14.13
C LEU A 94 -4.72 6.95 14.14
N GLU A 95 -3.90 7.50 13.25
CA GLU A 95 -3.69 8.96 13.15
C GLU A 95 -4.69 9.64 12.20
N TRP A 96 -5.52 8.85 11.51
CA TRP A 96 -6.51 9.31 10.55
C TRP A 96 -7.61 8.27 10.36
N ASN A 97 -8.76 8.68 9.79
CA ASN A 97 -9.94 7.81 9.64
C ASN A 97 -9.86 6.85 8.43
N GLY A 98 -8.74 6.87 7.69
CA GLY A 98 -8.59 6.13 6.43
C GLY A 98 -9.27 6.81 5.24
N PRO A 99 -9.26 6.16 4.06
CA PRO A 99 -9.86 6.69 2.84
C PRO A 99 -11.40 6.69 2.88
N GLU A 100 -12.00 7.75 2.31
CA GLU A 100 -13.45 7.81 2.02
C GLU A 100 -13.91 6.75 1.03
#